data_AF-A0A1D2TZ64-F1
#
_entry.id   AF-A0A1D2TZ64-F1
#
_cell.length_a   1.000
_cell.length_b   1.000
_cell.length_c   1.000
_cell.angle_alpha   90.00
_cell.angle_beta   90.00
_cell.angle_gamma   90.00
#
_symmetry.space_group_name_H-M   'P 1'
#
loop_
_entity.id
_entity.type
_entity.pdbx_description
1 polymer ?
#
loop_
_entity_poly.entity_id
_entity_poly.type
_entity_poly.pdbx_seq_one_letter_code
_entity_poly.pdbx_strand_id
1 'polypeptide(L)'
;MDRGAWPPLEPPRQSMAADALSAQFGFCHSGGGVNCVVDGDTFWFGGEKYRIADIDTPETHGPRCAAEGALGARATERLQALMNAGAFSLESGDRDTDRYGRSLRVVTRGGESIGGMLVAEGLAREWDGARHGWC
;
A
#
# COMPACT_ATOMS: atom_id res chain seq x y z
N MET A 1 -24.09 23.90 50.16
CA MET A 1 -24.64 23.79 48.79
C MET A 1 -23.46 23.97 47.86
N ASP A 2 -22.70 22.89 47.64
CA ASP A 2 -21.43 22.98 46.92
C ASP A 2 -21.56 22.20 45.64
N ARG A 3 -21.83 22.95 44.56
CA ARG A 3 -21.90 22.44 43.19
C ARG A 3 -20.48 22.09 42.75
N GLY A 4 -20.09 20.82 42.92
CA GLY A 4 -18.84 20.29 42.40
C GLY A 4 -18.78 20.51 40.88
N ALA A 5 -17.77 21.26 40.45
CA ALA A 5 -17.46 21.45 39.03
C ALA A 5 -16.91 20.15 38.46
N TRP A 6 -17.51 19.67 37.37
CA TRP A 6 -16.97 18.55 36.59
C TRP A 6 -15.78 19.07 35.76
N PRO A 7 -14.63 18.37 35.72
CA PRO A 7 -13.54 18.77 34.84
C PRO A 7 -13.97 18.67 33.37
N PRO A 8 -13.45 19.53 32.47
CA PRO A 8 -13.79 19.43 31.05
C PRO A 8 -13.34 18.07 30.52
N LEU A 9 -14.20 17.46 29.70
CA LEU A 9 -13.87 16.25 28.95
C LEU A 9 -12.74 16.60 27.97
N GLU A 10 -11.52 16.13 28.24
CA GLU A 10 -10.43 16.19 27.27
C GLU A 10 -10.87 15.45 26.00
N PRO A 11 -10.68 16.04 24.79
CA PRO A 11 -10.93 15.30 23.57
C PRO A 11 -10.00 14.07 23.53
N PRO A 12 -10.47 12.92 23.00
CA PRO A 12 -9.60 11.76 22.89
C PRO A 12 -8.39 12.15 22.05
N ARG A 13 -7.18 12.04 22.62
CA ARG A 13 -5.96 12.08 21.84
C ARG A 13 -6.01 10.88 20.91
N GLN A 14 -6.34 11.12 19.64
CA GLN A 14 -6.15 10.13 18.60
C GLN A 14 -4.64 9.87 18.55
N SER A 15 -4.19 8.82 19.22
CA SER A 15 -2.86 8.27 19.00
C SER A 15 -2.92 7.61 17.63
N MET A 16 -2.71 8.38 16.56
CA MET A 16 -2.22 7.78 15.32
C MET A 16 -0.86 7.18 15.70
N ALA A 17 -0.77 5.87 15.78
CA ALA A 17 0.52 5.21 15.98
C ALA A 17 1.46 5.77 14.92
N ALA A 18 2.61 6.28 15.33
CA ALA A 18 3.59 6.79 14.39
C ALA A 18 4.02 5.67 13.44
N ASP A 19 4.23 6.00 12.17
CA ASP A 19 4.76 5.04 11.20
C ASP A 19 6.07 4.45 11.71
N ALA A 20 6.11 3.13 11.83
CA ALA A 20 7.20 2.42 12.50
C ALA A 20 7.95 1.46 11.57
N LEU A 21 7.36 1.09 10.43
CA LEU A 21 7.97 0.15 9.50
C LEU A 21 8.86 0.90 8.51
N SER A 22 10.07 0.41 8.29
CA SER A 22 10.97 0.95 7.28
C SER A 22 11.91 -0.13 6.78
N ALA A 23 12.31 -0.01 5.52
CA ALA A 23 13.35 -0.82 4.91
C ALA A 23 13.82 -0.12 3.63
N GLN A 24 14.93 -0.59 3.07
CA GLN A 24 15.32 -0.26 1.71
C GLN A 24 14.73 -1.30 0.75
N PHE A 25 13.92 -0.82 -0.20
CA PHE A 25 13.29 -1.64 -1.24
C PHE A 25 14.03 -1.53 -2.56
N GLY A 26 14.46 -2.67 -3.08
CA GLY A 26 14.86 -2.83 -4.48
C GLY A 26 13.67 -3.21 -5.37
N PHE A 27 13.95 -3.62 -6.60
CA PHE A 27 12.99 -4.35 -7.44
C PHE A 27 13.22 -5.85 -7.29
N CYS A 28 12.15 -6.63 -7.30
CA CYS A 28 12.28 -8.07 -7.14
C CYS A 28 12.92 -8.70 -8.38
N HIS A 29 13.87 -9.61 -8.16
CA HIS A 29 14.38 -10.51 -9.18
C HIS A 29 13.57 -11.82 -9.17
N SER A 30 13.95 -12.76 -10.04
CA SER A 30 13.31 -14.08 -10.16
C SER A 30 13.19 -14.77 -8.79
N GLY A 31 11.95 -15.04 -8.35
CA GLY A 31 11.67 -15.78 -7.11
C GLY A 31 11.35 -14.93 -5.87
N GLY A 32 11.34 -13.60 -5.96
CA GLY A 32 11.02 -12.71 -4.83
C GLY A 32 12.25 -12.27 -4.03
N GLY A 33 12.04 -11.74 -2.82
CA GLY A 33 13.11 -11.21 -1.98
C GLY A 33 12.65 -10.84 -0.57
N VAL A 34 13.54 -10.23 0.22
CA VAL A 34 13.22 -9.79 1.59
C VAL A 34 12.46 -8.46 1.56
N ASN A 35 13.02 -7.44 0.92
CA ASN A 35 12.44 -6.10 0.78
C ASN A 35 12.55 -5.65 -0.68
N CYS A 36 11.52 -5.90 -1.49
CA CYS A 36 11.54 -5.55 -2.91
C CYS A 36 10.13 -5.34 -3.47
N VAL A 37 10.00 -4.52 -4.50
CA VAL A 37 8.74 -4.28 -5.22
C VAL A 37 8.66 -5.19 -6.45
N VAL A 38 7.51 -5.86 -6.63
CA VAL A 38 7.24 -6.77 -7.76
C VAL A 38 6.59 -6.01 -8.91
N ASP A 39 5.53 -5.26 -8.59
CA ASP A 39 4.73 -4.45 -9.51
C ASP A 39 4.08 -3.28 -8.74
N GLY A 40 3.11 -2.58 -9.36
CA GLY A 40 2.50 -1.38 -8.80
C GLY A 40 1.64 -1.60 -7.54
N ASP A 41 1.31 -2.83 -7.16
CA ASP A 41 0.55 -3.14 -5.94
C ASP A 41 1.09 -4.32 -5.14
N THR A 42 2.13 -5.01 -5.63
CA THR A 42 2.69 -6.19 -4.97
C THR A 42 4.15 -5.96 -4.56
N PHE A 43 4.47 -6.26 -3.31
CA PHE A 43 5.82 -6.14 -2.76
C PHE A 43 6.13 -7.25 -1.75
N TRP A 44 7.42 -7.43 -1.49
CA TRP A 44 7.93 -8.23 -0.38
C TRP A 44 8.48 -7.32 0.70
N PHE A 45 8.16 -7.61 1.96
CA PHE A 45 8.70 -6.93 3.13
C PHE A 45 8.98 -7.94 4.23
N GLY A 46 10.19 -7.92 4.80
CA GLY A 46 10.60 -8.89 5.81
C GLY A 46 10.56 -10.36 5.35
N GLY A 47 10.55 -10.61 4.04
CA GLY A 47 10.40 -11.96 3.48
C GLY A 47 8.94 -12.46 3.38
N GLU A 48 7.96 -11.61 3.65
CA GLU A 48 6.54 -11.88 3.42
C GLU A 48 6.04 -11.11 2.19
N LYS A 49 5.09 -11.70 1.46
CA LYS A 49 4.53 -11.12 0.24
C LYS A 49 3.21 -10.41 0.53
N TYR A 50 3.13 -9.16 0.13
CA TYR A 50 1.99 -8.27 0.35
C TYR A 50 1.39 -7.81 -0.97
N ARG A 51 0.06 -7.65 -0.99
CA ARG A 51 -0.68 -6.89 -2.01
C ARG A 51 -1.37 -5.70 -1.33
N ILE A 52 -1.24 -4.53 -1.94
CA ILE A 52 -1.94 -3.33 -1.53
C ILE A 52 -3.44 -3.51 -1.79
N ALA A 53 -4.24 -3.43 -0.73
CA ALA A 53 -5.63 -3.92 -0.74
C ALA A 53 -6.63 -2.94 -1.34
N ASP A 54 -6.35 -1.64 -1.30
CA ASP A 54 -7.26 -0.56 -1.73
C ASP A 54 -7.09 -0.15 -3.19
N ILE A 55 -6.18 -0.79 -3.94
CA ILE A 55 -5.91 -0.45 -5.34
C ILE A 55 -5.79 -1.67 -6.26
N ASP A 56 -5.88 -1.40 -7.56
CA ASP A 56 -5.40 -2.28 -8.63
C ASP A 56 -4.39 -1.55 -9.52
N THR A 57 -3.34 -2.25 -9.94
CA THR A 57 -2.36 -1.75 -10.91
C THR A 57 -2.21 -2.68 -12.12
N PRO A 58 -1.68 -2.16 -13.24
CA PRO A 58 -1.25 -3.00 -14.36
C PRO A 58 -0.17 -3.98 -13.91
N GLU A 59 -0.36 -5.26 -14.23
CA GLU A 59 0.65 -6.28 -14.01
C GLU A 59 1.84 -6.09 -14.96
N THR A 60 3.06 -6.19 -14.44
CA THR A 60 4.29 -6.08 -15.24
C THR A 60 4.65 -7.37 -15.99
N HIS A 61 4.11 -8.50 -15.54
CA HIS A 61 4.42 -9.83 -16.07
C HIS A 61 3.36 -10.27 -17.08
N GLY A 62 3.61 -9.99 -18.35
CA GLY A 62 2.71 -10.34 -19.46
C GLY A 62 1.62 -9.29 -19.74
N PRO A 63 1.98 -8.02 -19.97
CA PRO A 63 1.00 -7.00 -20.34
C PRO A 63 0.33 -7.35 -21.66
N ARG A 64 -0.97 -7.07 -21.79
CA ARG A 64 -1.75 -7.35 -23.00
C ARG A 64 -1.49 -6.33 -24.11
N CYS A 65 -1.02 -5.14 -23.75
CA CYS A 65 -0.59 -4.11 -24.70
C CYS A 65 0.58 -3.28 -24.16
N ALA A 66 1.25 -2.55 -25.05
CA ALA A 66 2.41 -1.72 -24.70
C ALA A 66 2.06 -0.61 -23.68
N ALA A 67 0.86 -0.05 -23.75
CA ALA A 67 0.40 0.97 -22.79
C ALA A 67 0.26 0.40 -21.37
N GLU A 68 -0.33 -0.79 -21.22
CA GLU A 68 -0.44 -1.51 -19.94
C GLU A 68 0.96 -1.77 -19.35
N GLY A 69 1.90 -2.25 -20.17
CA GLY A 69 3.27 -2.49 -19.73
C GLY A 69 4.01 -1.22 -19.28
N ALA A 70 3.89 -0.14 -20.04
CA ALA A 70 4.51 1.15 -19.69
C ALA A 70 3.91 1.75 -18.40
N LEU A 71 2.59 1.61 -18.21
CA LEU A 71 1.92 2.07 -17.01
C LEU A 71 2.32 1.24 -15.79
N GLY A 72 2.39 -0.09 -15.94
CA GLY A 72 2.85 -1.00 -14.88
C GLY A 72 4.28 -0.71 -14.44
N ALA A 73 5.20 -0.47 -15.38
CA ALA A 73 6.57 -0.09 -15.06
C ALA A 73 6.64 1.20 -14.24
N ARG A 74 5.91 2.25 -14.66
CA ARG A 74 5.83 3.53 -13.92
C ARG A 74 5.22 3.35 -12.52
N ALA A 75 4.17 2.55 -12.39
CA ALA A 75 3.54 2.25 -11.11
C ALA A 75 4.52 1.52 -10.16
N THR A 76 5.29 0.58 -10.70
CA THR A 76 6.30 -0.19 -9.96
C THR A 76 7.43 0.70 -9.43
N GLU A 77 7.99 1.55 -10.31
CA GLU A 77 9.01 2.53 -9.93
C GLU A 77 8.50 3.51 -8.89
N ARG A 78 7.26 3.98 -9.05
CA ARG A 78 6.66 4.93 -8.11
C ARG A 78 6.41 4.31 -6.75
N LEU A 79 5.86 3.10 -6.70
CA LEU A 79 5.66 2.39 -5.44
C LEU A 79 7.00 2.22 -4.70
N GLN A 80 8.05 1.80 -5.40
CA GLN A 80 9.39 1.66 -4.80
C GLN A 80 9.92 2.98 -4.22
N ALA A 81 9.78 4.08 -4.96
CA ALA A 81 10.16 5.40 -4.47
C ALA A 81 9.35 5.80 -3.23
N LEU A 82 8.04 5.54 -3.22
CA LEU A 82 7.16 5.84 -2.08
C LEU A 82 7.54 5.01 -0.86
N MET A 83 7.77 3.70 -1.00
CA MET A 83 8.19 2.82 0.10
C MET A 83 9.54 3.24 0.71
N ASN A 84 10.45 3.77 -0.11
CA ASN A 84 11.77 4.23 0.33
C ASN A 84 11.79 5.66 0.89
N ALA A 85 10.73 6.45 0.71
CA ALA A 85 10.71 7.87 1.10
C ALA A 85 10.56 8.11 2.62
N GLY A 86 10.37 7.07 3.41
CA GLY A 86 10.28 7.16 4.87
C GLY A 86 9.56 5.97 5.48
N ALA A 87 9.34 6.03 6.80
CA ALA A 87 8.56 5.03 7.48
C ALA A 87 7.12 4.94 6.92
N PHE A 88 6.52 3.77 7.06
CA PHE A 88 5.16 3.47 6.65
C PHE A 88 4.48 2.56 7.69
N SER A 89 3.20 2.33 7.49
CA SER A 89 2.37 1.40 8.26
C SER A 89 1.66 0.41 7.33
N LEU A 90 1.37 -0.78 7.86
CA LEU A 90 0.60 -1.82 7.19
C LEU A 90 -0.70 -2.04 7.97
N GLU A 91 -1.80 -1.57 7.42
CA GLU A 91 -3.11 -1.66 8.03
C GLU A 91 -3.89 -2.85 7.46
N SER A 92 -4.45 -3.68 8.33
CA SER A 92 -5.30 -4.78 7.91
C SER A 92 -6.65 -4.26 7.42
N GLY A 93 -7.09 -4.72 6.25
CA GLY A 93 -8.46 -4.49 5.77
C GLY A 93 -9.42 -5.61 6.19
N ASP A 94 -10.56 -5.70 5.52
CA ASP A 94 -11.61 -6.71 5.79
C ASP A 94 -11.14 -8.16 5.59
N ARG A 95 -10.12 -8.36 4.75
CA ARG A 95 -9.51 -9.67 4.47
C ARG A 95 -8.03 -9.61 4.80
N ASP A 96 -7.54 -10.63 5.47
CA ASP A 96 -6.14 -10.69 5.89
C ASP A 96 -5.21 -11.27 4.81
N THR A 97 -5.73 -12.18 3.97
CA THR A 97 -4.96 -12.88 2.94
C THR A 97 -5.81 -13.12 1.69
N ASP A 98 -5.18 -13.15 0.52
CA ASP A 98 -5.84 -13.58 -0.72
C ASP A 98 -5.73 -15.09 -0.96
N ARG A 99 -6.42 -15.59 -2.00
CA ARG A 99 -6.41 -17.01 -2.41
C ARG A 99 -5.03 -17.55 -2.81
N TYR A 100 -4.05 -16.68 -3.02
CA TYR A 100 -2.68 -17.02 -3.40
C TYR A 100 -1.71 -16.95 -2.22
N GLY A 101 -2.21 -16.66 -1.01
CA GLY A 101 -1.41 -16.56 0.20
C GLY A 101 -0.70 -15.22 0.38
N ARG A 102 -1.06 -14.17 -0.36
CA ARG A 102 -0.52 -12.82 -0.14
C ARG A 102 -1.27 -12.13 1.00
N SER A 103 -0.53 -11.53 1.93
CA SER A 103 -1.12 -10.66 2.95
C SER A 103 -1.72 -9.42 2.28
N LEU A 104 -2.96 -9.09 2.64
CA LEU A 104 -3.67 -7.92 2.11
C LEU A 104 -3.58 -6.78 3.11
N ARG A 105 -2.96 -5.67 2.71
CA ARG A 105 -2.75 -4.50 3.58
C ARG A 105 -3.04 -3.21 2.84
N VAL A 106 -3.59 -2.22 3.53
CA VAL A 106 -3.50 -0.82 3.10
C VAL A 106 -2.16 -0.29 3.59
N VAL A 107 -1.37 0.28 2.70
CA VAL A 107 -0.06 0.84 3.03
C VAL A 107 -0.24 2.33 3.25
N THR A 108 0.06 2.81 4.46
CA THR A 108 -0.15 4.21 4.83
C THR A 108 1.15 4.90 5.26
N ARG A 109 1.18 6.22 5.11
CA ARG A 109 2.19 7.12 5.69
C ARG A 109 1.50 8.38 6.18
N GLY A 110 1.71 8.74 7.45
CA GLY A 110 1.04 9.89 8.05
C GLY A 110 -0.49 9.79 8.03
N GLY A 111 -1.03 8.56 8.00
CA GLY A 111 -2.46 8.29 7.84
C GLY A 111 -2.99 8.40 6.41
N GLU A 112 -2.15 8.70 5.41
CA GLU A 112 -2.54 8.75 4.00
C GLU A 112 -2.16 7.45 3.28
N SER A 113 -3.06 6.94 2.42
CA SER A 113 -2.77 5.74 1.62
C SER A 113 -1.73 6.02 0.55
N ILE A 114 -0.63 5.27 0.57
CA ILE A 114 0.36 5.22 -0.52
C ILE A 114 -0.30 4.69 -1.81
N GLY A 115 -1.23 3.75 -1.70
CA GLY A 115 -2.03 3.31 -2.84
C GLY A 115 -2.88 4.43 -3.43
N GLY A 116 -3.54 5.20 -2.57
CA GLY A 116 -4.29 6.40 -2.97
C GLY A 116 -3.44 7.43 -3.70
N MET A 117 -2.15 7.59 -3.33
CA MET A 117 -1.22 8.44 -4.08
C MET A 117 -0.98 7.93 -5.50
N LEU A 118 -0.83 6.61 -5.70
CA LEU A 118 -0.70 6.01 -7.04
C LEU A 118 -1.97 6.24 -7.88
N VAL A 119 -3.15 6.16 -7.27
CA VAL A 119 -4.43 6.46 -7.94
C VAL A 119 -4.47 7.93 -8.37
N ALA A 120 -4.13 8.85 -7.47
CA ALA A 120 -4.11 10.29 -7.76
C ALA A 120 -3.12 10.66 -8.88
N GLU A 121 -2.03 9.90 -9.02
CA GLU A 121 -1.04 10.04 -10.09
C GLU A 121 -1.43 9.33 -11.40
N GLY A 122 -2.59 8.67 -11.44
CA GLY A 122 -3.08 7.93 -12.60
C GLY A 122 -2.29 6.66 -12.90
N LEU A 123 -1.62 6.08 -11.90
CA LEU A 123 -0.82 4.85 -11.99
C LEU A 123 -1.58 3.60 -11.51
N ALA A 124 -2.68 3.81 -10.79
CA ALA A 124 -3.53 2.78 -10.22
C ALA A 124 -5.02 3.16 -10.35
N ARG A 125 -5.90 2.20 -10.05
CA ARG A 125 -7.34 2.43 -9.82
C ARG A 125 -7.68 2.00 -8.40
N GLU A 126 -8.74 2.58 -7.85
CA GLU A 126 -9.32 2.06 -6.60
C GLU A 126 -9.81 0.63 -6.80
N TRP A 127 -9.62 -0.22 -5.80
CA TRP A 127 -10.10 -1.59 -5.83
C TRP A 127 -11.62 -1.64 -5.62
N ASP A 128 -12.36 -2.08 -6.65
CA ASP A 128 -13.82 -2.21 -6.61
C ASP A 128 -14.31 -3.66 -6.44
N GLY A 129 -13.38 -4.60 -6.20
CA GLY A 129 -13.66 -6.03 -6.11
C GLY A 129 -13.34 -6.83 -7.37
N ALA A 130 -12.94 -6.19 -8.47
CA ALA A 130 -12.60 -6.86 -9.72
C ALA A 130 -11.33 -6.31 -10.39
N ARG A 131 -10.70 -7.15 -11.21
CA ARG A 131 -9.61 -6.75 -12.12
C ARG A 131 -10.21 -6.19 -13.41
N HIS A 132 -9.59 -5.14 -13.94
CA HIS A 132 -10.06 -4.45 -15.14
C HIS A 132 -9.01 -4.40 -16.27
N GLY A 133 -9.48 -4.07 -17.47
CA GLY A 133 -8.63 -3.76 -18.63
C GLY A 133 -7.73 -2.54 -18.41
N TRP A 134 -6.46 -2.62 -18.79
CA TRP A 134 -5.53 -1.49 -18.88
C TRP A 134 -5.14 -1.14 -20.33
N CYS A 135 -5.73 -1.88 -21.26
CA CYS A 135 -5.95 -1.55 -22.65
C CYS A 135 -7.46 -1.22 -22.76
#